data_AF-A0A6A6RN59-F1
#
_entry.id   AF-A0A6A6RN59-F1
#
_cell.length_a   1.000
_cell.length_b   1.000
_cell.length_c   1.000
_cell.angle_alpha   90.00
_cell.angle_beta   90.00
_cell.angle_gamma   90.00
#
_symmetry.space_group_name_H-M   'P 1'
#
loop_
_entity.id
_entity.type
_entity.pdbx_description
1 polymer ?
#
loop_
_entity_poly.entity_id
_entity_poly.type
_entity_poly.pdbx_seq_one_letter_code
_entity_poly.pdbx_strand_id
1 'polypeptide(L)'
;PTFVTKRALVVMSYYALYRYTSIFDGDVEAFRPKSWNSLRLRQWECMAFGDGNRACLLRLRFCLSECLRLLGNWRVAIKKKEWKGELKLACKTADGCKV
;
A
#
# COMPACT_ATOMS: atom_id res chain seq x y z
N PRO A 1 5.71 25.12 -9.06
CA PRO A 1 4.28 25.22 -8.68
C PRO A 1 3.40 25.13 -9.93
N THR A 2 2.40 24.24 -9.91
CA THR A 2 1.48 24.04 -11.05
C THR A 2 0.11 24.57 -10.65
N PHE A 3 -0.44 25.47 -11.46
CA PHE A 3 -1.78 25.99 -11.22
C PHE A 3 -2.83 24.92 -11.56
N VAL A 4 -3.74 24.66 -10.63
CA VAL A 4 -4.84 23.70 -10.78
C VAL A 4 -6.15 24.46 -10.70
N THR A 5 -6.97 24.35 -11.74
CA THR A 5 -8.24 25.06 -11.82
C THR A 5 -9.25 24.50 -10.82
N LYS A 6 -10.19 25.35 -10.39
CA LYS A 6 -11.30 24.93 -9.52
C LYS A 6 -12.08 23.81 -10.21
N ARG A 7 -12.46 22.78 -9.43
CA ARG A 7 -13.16 21.55 -9.88
C ARG A 7 -12.32 20.56 -10.69
N ALA A 8 -11.02 20.78 -10.84
CA ALA A 8 -10.14 19.76 -11.40
C ALA A 8 -10.08 18.53 -10.48
N LEU A 9 -10.09 17.34 -11.08
CA LEU A 9 -9.84 16.09 -10.37
C LEU A 9 -8.34 15.91 -10.20
N VAL A 10 -7.89 15.79 -8.95
CA VAL A 10 -6.49 15.47 -8.63
C VAL A 10 -6.44 14.03 -8.13
N VAL A 11 -5.68 13.19 -8.82
CA VAL A 11 -5.51 11.78 -8.48
C VAL A 11 -4.07 11.55 -8.01
N MET A 12 -3.93 10.97 -6.83
CA MET A 12 -2.63 10.53 -6.31
C MET A 12 -2.39 9.09 -6.76
N SER A 13 -1.30 8.86 -7.51
CA SER A 13 -0.86 7.51 -7.86
C SER A 13 0.04 6.95 -6.75
N TYR A 14 -0.57 6.28 -5.77
CA TYR A 14 0.19 5.62 -4.69
C TYR A 14 1.10 4.52 -5.24
N TYR A 15 0.66 3.79 -6.27
CA TYR A 15 1.46 2.76 -6.92
C TYR A 15 2.78 3.31 -7.48
N ALA A 16 2.71 4.47 -8.14
CA ALA A 16 3.90 5.13 -8.68
C ALA A 16 4.78 5.73 -7.58
N LEU A 17 4.17 6.31 -6.53
CA LEU A 17 4.91 6.87 -5.39
C LEU A 17 5.84 5.84 -4.75
N TYR A 18 5.35 4.63 -4.48
CA TYR A 18 6.14 3.56 -3.86
C TYR A 18 7.22 2.96 -4.77
N ARG A 19 7.23 3.32 -6.06
CA ARG A 19 8.25 2.94 -7.04
C ARG A 19 9.17 4.11 -7.41
N TYR A 20 9.02 5.23 -6.75
CA TYR A 20 9.83 6.40 -7.02
C TYR A 20 11.22 6.22 -6.40
N THR A 21 12.20 5.94 -7.27
CA THR A 21 13.54 5.49 -6.87
C THR A 21 14.30 6.50 -6.04
N SER A 22 13.99 7.80 -6.15
CA SER A 22 14.65 8.84 -5.37
C SER A 22 14.20 8.89 -3.90
N ILE A 23 13.11 8.20 -3.55
CA ILE A 23 12.60 8.12 -2.17
C ILE A 23 12.91 6.73 -1.58
N PHE A 24 12.68 5.68 -2.37
CA PHE A 24 12.74 4.29 -1.92
C PHE A 24 14.04 3.56 -2.28
N ASP A 25 15.11 4.29 -2.62
CA ASP A 25 16.49 3.86 -2.93
C ASP A 25 16.71 2.36 -3.17
N GLY A 26 17.19 2.03 -4.37
CA GLY A 26 17.51 0.65 -4.76
C GLY A 26 16.48 0.06 -5.71
N ASP A 27 16.40 -1.27 -5.73
CA ASP A 27 15.49 -2.01 -6.62
C ASP A 27 14.08 -2.02 -6.04
N VAL A 28 13.24 -1.12 -6.56
CA VAL A 28 11.84 -0.94 -6.13
C VAL A 28 10.93 -2.13 -6.46
N GLU A 29 11.37 -3.05 -7.31
CA GLU A 29 10.63 -4.28 -7.62
C GLU A 29 11.05 -5.46 -6.71
N ALA A 30 12.15 -5.32 -5.97
CA ALA A 30 12.58 -6.35 -5.02
C ALA A 30 11.91 -6.17 -3.65
N PHE A 31 11.29 -7.23 -3.14
CA PHE A 31 10.73 -7.24 -1.78
C PHE A 31 11.85 -7.29 -0.72
N ARG A 32 12.14 -6.12 -0.11
CA ARG A 32 13.22 -5.96 0.89
C ARG A 32 12.68 -5.34 2.17
N PRO A 33 12.02 -6.09 3.06
CA PRO A 33 11.42 -5.53 4.27
C PRO A 33 12.43 -4.85 5.21
N LYS A 34 13.72 -5.22 5.14
CA LYS A 34 14.78 -4.58 5.94
C LYS A 34 15.09 -3.13 5.55
N SER A 35 14.76 -2.70 4.33
CA SER A 35 15.05 -1.32 3.88
C SER A 35 14.29 -0.27 4.69
N TRP A 36 13.11 -0.63 5.22
CA TRP A 36 12.29 0.25 6.06
C TRP A 36 13.00 0.75 7.33
N ASN A 37 14.05 0.06 7.79
CA ASN A 37 14.83 0.48 8.96
C ASN A 37 15.77 1.66 8.66
N SER A 38 16.18 1.83 7.40
CA SER A 38 17.11 2.87 6.97
C SER A 38 16.43 4.03 6.24
N LEU A 39 15.18 3.85 5.79
CA LEU A 39 14.42 4.89 5.08
C LEU A 39 14.02 6.03 6.02
N ARG A 40 14.35 7.26 5.64
CA ARG A 40 13.92 8.48 6.34
C ARG A 40 12.77 9.13 5.58
N LEU A 41 11.59 8.54 5.73
CA LEU A 41 10.39 9.00 5.03
C LEU A 41 9.84 10.31 5.61
N ARG A 42 9.50 11.24 4.74
CA ARG A 42 8.75 12.46 5.05
C ARG A 42 7.24 12.16 5.04
N GLN A 43 6.45 13.10 5.55
CA GLN A 43 4.99 12.96 5.70
C GLN A 43 4.28 12.44 4.44
N TRP A 44 4.64 12.97 3.26
CA TRP A 44 4.00 12.67 1.98
C TRP A 44 4.57 11.45 1.25
N GLU A 45 5.52 10.76 1.85
CA GLU A 45 6.19 9.60 1.26
C GLU A 45 5.60 8.28 1.78
N CYS A 46 4.81 8.33 2.87
CA CYS A 46 4.10 7.18 3.43
C CYS A 46 2.57 7.37 3.37
N MET A 47 2.00 7.16 2.17
CA MET A 47 0.62 7.51 1.84
C MET A 47 -0.31 6.31 1.53
N ALA A 48 0.09 5.08 1.82
CA ALA A 48 -0.68 3.86 1.52
C ALA A 48 -2.10 3.87 2.08
N PHE A 49 -2.31 4.61 3.17
CA PHE A 49 -3.60 4.76 3.84
C PHE A 49 -4.16 6.19 3.71
N GLY A 50 -3.61 7.01 2.82
CA GLY A 50 -3.89 8.44 2.71
C GLY A 50 -3.39 9.26 3.91
N ASP A 51 -3.78 10.53 3.96
CA ASP A 51 -3.47 11.45 5.05
C ASP A 51 -4.66 12.39 5.35
N GLY A 52 -4.62 13.05 6.50
CA GLY A 52 -5.64 13.98 6.98
C GLY A 52 -6.97 13.31 7.37
N ASN A 53 -8.04 14.12 7.42
CA ASN A 53 -9.36 13.68 7.91
C ASN A 53 -10.06 12.63 7.04
N ARG A 54 -9.52 12.33 5.85
CA ARG A 54 -10.01 11.29 4.94
C ARG A 54 -9.04 10.11 4.77
N ALA A 55 -8.03 10.02 5.63
CA ALA A 55 -7.22 8.82 5.72
C ALA A 55 -8.07 7.59 6.09
N CYS A 56 -7.57 6.40 5.76
CA CYS A 56 -8.23 5.15 6.11
C CYS A 56 -8.47 5.09 7.62
N LEU A 57 -9.74 4.97 8.01
CA LEU A 57 -10.18 4.92 9.40
C LEU A 57 -9.46 3.85 10.23
N LEU A 58 -9.06 2.74 9.60
CA LEU A 58 -8.43 1.60 10.28
C LEU A 58 -6.89 1.62 10.25
N ARG A 59 -6.27 2.69 9.71
CA ARG A 59 -4.81 2.81 9.49
C ARG A 59 -3.96 2.38 10.70
N LEU A 60 -4.38 2.72 11.92
CA LEU A 60 -3.55 2.58 13.11
C LEU A 60 -3.81 1.33 13.96
N ARG A 61 -4.93 0.61 13.79
CA ARG A 61 -5.31 -0.43 14.78
C ARG A 61 -5.68 -1.80 14.24
N PHE A 62 -6.17 -1.92 13.01
CA PHE A 62 -6.71 -3.21 12.56
C PHE A 62 -5.84 -3.92 11.52
N CYS A 63 -5.23 -3.16 10.60
CA CYS A 63 -4.44 -3.78 9.54
C CYS A 63 -3.13 -4.37 10.08
N LEU A 64 -2.46 -3.67 10.99
CA LEU A 64 -1.22 -4.16 11.63
C LEU A 64 -1.48 -5.37 12.55
N SER A 65 -2.53 -5.35 13.36
CA SER A 65 -2.86 -6.45 14.27
C SER A 65 -3.23 -7.73 13.52
N GLU A 66 -4.05 -7.61 12.47
CA GLU A 66 -4.45 -8.77 11.66
C GLU A 66 -3.30 -9.34 10.85
N CYS A 67 -2.43 -8.49 10.29
CA CYS A 67 -1.22 -8.96 9.60
C CYS A 67 -0.30 -9.76 10.54
N LEU A 68 -0.11 -9.30 11.78
CA LEU A 68 0.67 -10.03 12.79
C LEU A 68 0.03 -11.36 13.17
N ARG A 69 -1.31 -11.39 13.32
CA ARG A 69 -2.07 -12.62 13.61
C ARG A 69 -1.91 -13.67 12.50
N LEU A 70 -1.92 -13.23 11.24
CA LEU A 70 -1.74 -14.13 10.09
C LEU A 70 -0.31 -14.69 10.01
N LEU A 71 0.71 -13.92 10.39
CA LEU A 71 2.12 -14.37 10.35
C LEU A 71 2.43 -15.45 11.39
N GLY A 72 1.75 -15.45 12.55
CA GLY A 72 2.00 -16.43 13.62
C GLY A 72 1.59 -17.87 13.31
N ASN A 73 0.65 -18.06 12.37
CA ASN A 73 -0.04 -19.35 12.21
C ASN A 73 0.17 -20.05 10.85
N TRP A 74 0.94 -19.48 9.91
CA TRP A 74 0.96 -19.96 8.52
C TRP A 74 2.36 -20.35 8.03
N ARG A 75 2.47 -21.55 7.47
CA ARG A 75 3.57 -21.95 6.56
C ARG A 75 3.16 -21.57 5.14
N VAL A 76 3.71 -20.49 4.61
CA VAL A 76 3.33 -19.99 3.27
C VAL A 76 4.05 -20.79 2.19
N ALA A 77 3.29 -21.48 1.34
CA ALA A 77 3.81 -22.09 0.12
C ALA A 77 3.82 -21.04 -1.01
N ILE A 78 5.01 -20.64 -1.45
CA ILE A 78 5.18 -19.65 -2.52
C ILE A 78 5.27 -20.40 -3.86
N LYS A 79 4.32 -20.16 -4.78
CA LYS A 79 4.48 -20.59 -6.19
C LYS A 79 5.58 -19.74 -6.84
N LYS A 80 6.62 -20.39 -7.38
CA LYS A 80 7.68 -19.76 -8.19
C LYS A 80 7.16 -19.34 -9.58
N LYS A 81 6.26 -18.37 -9.64
CA LYS A 81 5.82 -17.73 -10.89
C LYS A 81 6.24 -16.27 -10.85
N GLU A 82 6.53 -15.71 -12.01
CA GLU A 82 6.76 -14.27 -12.16
C GLU A 82 5.55 -13.50 -11.60
N TRP A 83 5.83 -12.52 -10.75
CA TRP A 83 4.80 -11.72 -10.10
C TRP A 83 4.14 -10.78 -11.12
N LYS A 84 2.81 -10.70 -11.08
CA LYS A 84 2.03 -9.73 -11.85
C LYS A 84 1.08 -9.00 -10.90
N GLY A 85 1.17 -7.68 -10.88
CA GLY A 85 0.24 -6.85 -10.13
C GLY A 85 -1.16 -6.88 -10.73
N GLU A 86 -2.17 -6.97 -9.89
CA GLU A 86 -3.57 -6.90 -10.30
C GLU A 86 -4.26 -5.81 -9.47
N LEU A 87 -4.84 -4.81 -10.14
CA LEU A 87 -5.63 -3.77 -9.48
C LEU A 87 -7.09 -4.19 -9.50
N LYS A 88 -7.64 -4.51 -8.33
CA LYS A 88 -9.07 -4.82 -8.14
C LYS A 88 -9.73 -3.74 -7.31
N LEU A 89 -10.92 -3.31 -7.73
CA LEU A 89 -11.85 -2.63 -6.84
C LEU A 89 -12.43 -3.69 -5.89
N ALA A 90 -12.09 -3.59 -4.61
CA ALA A 90 -12.66 -4.47 -3.60
C ALA A 90 -14.08 -4.01 -3.26
N CYS A 91 -15.06 -4.47 -4.03
CA CYS A 91 -16.48 -4.46 -3.65
C CYS A 91 -16.90 -5.91 -3.46
N LYS A 92 -17.26 -6.29 -2.24
CA LYS A 92 -17.82 -7.62 -1.94
C LYS A 92 -19.34 -7.50 -1.83
N THR A 93 -20.05 -8.41 -2.48
CA THR A 93 -21.51 -8.50 -2.48
C THR A 93 -22.06 -8.68 -1.07
N ALA A 94 -23.25 -8.12 -0.80
CA ALA A 94 -23.96 -8.27 0.48
C ALA A 94 -24.23 -9.75 0.82
N ASP A 95 -24.45 -10.59 -0.19
CA ASP A 95 -24.77 -12.01 -0.03
C ASP A 95 -23.55 -12.89 0.30
N GLY A 96 -22.35 -12.29 0.36
CA GLY A 96 -21.12 -13.00 0.68
C GLY A 96 -20.79 -14.12 -0.32
N CYS A 97 -19.78 -14.92 0.03
CA CYS A 97 -19.44 -16.18 -0.63
C CYS A 97 -19.52 -17.23 0.47
N LYS A 98 -20.22 -18.35 0.25
CA LYS A 98 -20.16 -19.48 1.18
C LYS A 98 -18.71 -19.99 1.18
N VAL A 99 -18.11 -20.01 2.36
CA VAL A 99 -16.80 -20.60 2.66
C VAL A 99 -17.04 -22.03 3.11
#